data_AF-A0A951NYV1-F1
#
_entry.id   AF-A0A951NYV1-F1
#
_cell.length_a   1.000
_cell.length_b   1.000
_cell.length_c   1.000
_cell.angle_alpha   90.00
_cell.angle_beta   90.00
_cell.angle_gamma   90.00
#
_symmetry.space_group_name_H-M   'P 1'
#
loop_
_entity.id
_entity.type
_entity.pdbx_description
1 polymer ?
#
loop_
_entity_poly.entity_id
_entity_poly.type
_entity_poly.pdbx_seq_one_letter_code
_entity_poly.pdbx_strand_id
1 'polypeptide(L)' 'MTVLPSEVNEQIQTDSKLVRYLREELAVSDDFIELALRHCEQERGTLPMVLWRYGFVSINQLDQIFDWMAK' A
#
# COMPACT_ATOMS: atom_id res chain seq x y z
N MET A 1 22.11 -12.50 -21.61
CA MET A 1 22.44 -12.41 -20.17
C MET A 1 21.93 -11.07 -19.63
N THR A 2 20.66 -11.04 -19.21
CA THR A 2 20.08 -10.23 -18.13
C THR A 2 18.59 -10.55 -18.13
N VAL A 3 18.10 -10.79 -16.94
CA VAL A 3 16.92 -11.59 -16.59
C VAL A 3 15.59 -11.01 -17.07
N LEU A 4 14.64 -11.92 -17.26
CA LEU A 4 13.23 -11.72 -17.59
C LEU A 4 12.56 -10.74 -16.61
N PRO A 5 11.70 -9.80 -17.06
CA PRO A 5 10.87 -8.98 -16.16
C PRO A 5 9.66 -9.75 -15.59
N SER A 6 9.64 -11.09 -15.64
CA SER A 6 8.43 -11.89 -15.41
C SER A 6 8.39 -12.66 -14.08
N GLU A 7 9.43 -12.60 -13.23
CA GLU A 7 9.50 -13.39 -11.99
C GLU A 7 9.39 -12.55 -10.71
N VAL A 8 8.90 -11.31 -10.82
CA VAL A 8 8.50 -10.48 -9.66
C VAL A 8 7.04 -10.03 -9.82
N ASN A 9 6.13 -10.95 -10.17
CA ASN A 9 4.71 -10.60 -10.33
C ASN A 9 3.71 -11.48 -9.58
N GLU A 10 4.13 -12.39 -8.71
CA GLU A 10 3.16 -13.26 -8.01
C GLU A 10 2.95 -12.95 -6.53
N GLN A 11 3.83 -12.18 -5.86
CA GLN A 11 3.59 -11.68 -4.50
C GLN A 11 2.94 -10.28 -4.45
N ILE A 12 2.99 -9.51 -5.54
CA ILE A 12 2.44 -8.14 -5.65
C ILE A 12 0.93 -8.13 -6.01
N GLN A 13 0.28 -9.31 -6.08
CA GLN A 13 -1.11 -9.40 -6.57
C GLN A 13 -2.15 -8.91 -5.54
N THR A 14 -1.84 -9.02 -4.24
CA THR A 14 -2.69 -8.49 -3.16
C THR A 14 -2.42 -7.00 -2.94
N ASP A 15 -1.15 -6.59 -2.98
CA ASP A 15 -0.74 -5.19 -2.89
C ASP A 15 -1.23 -4.34 -4.06
N SER A 16 -1.26 -4.85 -5.29
CA SER A 16 -1.66 -4.06 -6.46
C SER A 16 -3.09 -3.51 -6.39
N LYS A 17 -4.02 -4.24 -5.77
CA LYS A 17 -5.41 -3.79 -5.64
C LYS A 17 -5.55 -2.70 -4.58
N LEU A 18 -4.88 -2.87 -3.44
CA LEU A 18 -4.87 -1.88 -2.36
C LEU A 18 -4.13 -0.61 -2.80
N VAL A 19 -2.99 -0.75 -3.46
CA VAL A 19 -2.21 0.36 -4.03
C VAL A 19 -3.02 1.11 -5.08
N ARG A 20 -3.77 0.42 -5.95
CA ARG A 20 -4.71 1.08 -6.87
C ARG A 20 -5.81 1.82 -6.14
N TYR A 21 -6.42 1.21 -5.11
CA TYR A 21 -7.44 1.88 -4.32
C TYR A 21 -6.90 3.15 -3.64
N LEU A 22 -5.72 3.06 -3.03
CA LEU A 22 -5.02 4.21 -2.44
C LEU A 22 -4.73 5.31 -3.47
N ARG A 23 -4.33 4.94 -4.70
CA ARG A 23 -4.01 5.91 -5.75
C ARG A 23 -5.25 6.51 -6.41
N GLU A 24 -6.25 5.70 -6.72
CA GLU A 24 -7.45 6.11 -7.47
C GLU A 24 -8.50 6.76 -6.55
N GLU A 25 -8.78 6.15 -5.40
CA GLU A 25 -9.86 6.60 -4.50
C GLU A 25 -9.35 7.58 -3.44
N LEU A 26 -8.17 7.31 -2.86
CA LEU A 26 -7.57 8.18 -1.84
C LEU A 26 -6.60 9.23 -2.40
N ALA A 27 -6.30 9.21 -3.70
CA ALA A 27 -5.34 10.09 -4.35
C ALA A 27 -3.95 10.12 -3.69
N VAL A 28 -3.54 9.02 -3.07
CA VAL A 28 -2.21 8.87 -2.44
C VAL A 28 -1.15 8.75 -3.53
N SER A 29 -0.10 9.57 -3.45
CA SER A 29 1.02 9.50 -4.38
C SER A 29 1.85 8.24 -4.19
N ASP A 30 2.46 7.75 -5.28
CA ASP A 30 3.25 6.53 -5.26
C ASP A 30 4.45 6.59 -4.32
N ASP A 31 5.10 7.76 -4.24
CA ASP A 31 6.19 8.00 -3.30
C ASP A 31 5.80 7.69 -1.84
N PHE A 32 4.55 8.00 -1.46
CA PHE A 32 4.06 7.71 -0.10
C PHE A 32 3.73 6.24 0.11
N ILE A 33 3.24 5.57 -0.93
CA ILE A 33 2.97 4.14 -0.91
C ILE A 33 4.28 3.37 -0.81
N GLU A 34 5.28 3.71 -1.62
CA GLU A 34 6.62 3.12 -1.56
C GLU A 34 7.29 3.35 -0.20
N LEU A 35 7.18 4.57 0.34
CA LEU A 35 7.70 4.87 1.67
C LEU A 35 7.01 4.00 2.73
N ALA A 36 5.68 3.92 2.68
CA ALA A 36 4.91 3.11 3.62
C ALA A 36 5.24 1.62 3.51
N LEU A 37 5.44 1.08 2.29
CA LEU A 37 5.86 -0.31 2.05
C LEU A 37 7.21 -0.62 2.69
N ARG A 38 8.23 0.24 2.47
CA ARG A 38 9.55 0.06 3.09
C ARG A 38 9.49 0.06 4.62
N HIS A 39 8.67 0.93 5.20
CA HIS A 39 8.45 0.96 6.66
C HIS A 39 7.65 -0.24 7.16
N CYS A 40 6.71 -0.75 6.35
CA CYS A 40 5.96 -1.98 6.62
C CYS A 40 6.92 -3.16 6.86
N GLU A 41 7.94 -3.30 6.01
CA GLU A 41 8.97 -4.34 6.12
C GLU A 41 9.85 -4.20 7.37
N GLN A 42 10.17 -2.97 7.77
CA GLN A 42 11.03 -2.72 8.94
C GLN A 42 10.29 -2.80 10.27
N GLU A 43 9.11 -2.18 10.37
CA GLU A 43 8.36 -2.05 11.63
C GLU A 43 7.35 -3.18 11.86
N ARG A 44 7.19 -4.10 10.88
CA ARG A 44 6.11 -5.11 10.84
C ARG A 44 4.73 -4.50 11.04
N GLY A 45 4.55 -3.26 10.60
CA GLY A 45 3.24 -2.60 10.52
C GLY A 45 2.44 -3.15 9.35
N THR A 46 1.17 -2.76 9.25
CA THR A 46 0.40 -2.91 8.00
C THR A 46 0.42 -1.59 7.24
N LEU A 47 0.42 -1.64 5.91
CA LEU A 47 0.43 -0.46 5.02
C LEU A 47 -0.54 0.66 5.47
N PRO A 48 -1.81 0.37 5.87
CA PRO A 48 -2.76 1.40 6.29
C PRO A 48 -2.34 2.09 7.58
N MET A 49 -1.83 1.34 8.57
CA MET A 49 -1.38 1.93 9.84
C MET A 49 -0.16 2.83 9.63
N VAL A 50 0.73 2.43 8.73
CA VAL A 50 1.90 3.24 8.38
C VAL A 50 1.45 4.53 7.70
N LEU A 51 0.57 4.45 6.69
CA LEU A 51 0.00 5.62 6.02
C LEU A 51 -0.66 6.61 7.01
N TRP A 52 -1.41 6.09 7.99
CA TRP A 52 -2.05 6.93 9.01
C TRP A 52 -1.04 7.55 9.98
N ARG A 53 -0.03 6.79 10.42
CA ARG A 53 1.02 7.27 11.32
C ARG A 53 1.81 8.45 10.71
N TYR A 54 2.02 8.43 9.39
CA TYR A 54 2.66 9.51 8.68
C TYR A 54 1.71 10.67 8.30
N GLY A 55 0.41 10.51 8.51
CA GLY A 55 -0.59 11.53 8.19
C GLY A 55 -0.96 11.62 6.71
N PHE A 56 -0.62 10.60 5.91
CA PHE A 56 -1.02 10.53 4.49
C PHE A 56 -2.50 10.19 4.31
N VAL A 57 -3.08 9.53 5.32
CA VAL A 57 -4.51 9.22 5.36
C VAL A 57 -5.11 9.65 6.70
N SER A 58 -6.29 10.23 6.65
CA SER A 58 -7.09 10.55 7.83
C SER A 58 -7.67 9.28 8.47
N ILE A 59 -8.10 9.35 9.73
CA ILE A 59 -8.77 8.21 10.39
C ILE A 59 -9.99 7.69 9.62
N ASN A 60 -10.75 8.57 8.96
CA ASN A 60 -11.89 8.19 8.11
C ASN A 60 -11.45 7.47 6.82
N GLN A 61 -10.28 7.81 6.31
CA GLN A 61 -9.68 7.15 5.14
C GLN A 61 -9.05 5.81 5.54
N LEU A 62 -8.43 5.75 6.72
CA LEU A 62 -7.96 4.53 7.34
C LEU A 62 -9.10 3.52 7.50
N ASP A 63 -10.24 3.96 8.04
CA ASP A 63 -11.43 3.14 8.22
C ASP A 63 -11.93 2.56 6.88
N GLN A 64 -12.02 3.38 5.83
CA GLN A 64 -12.39 2.93 4.48
C GLN A 64 -11.39 1.91 3.90
N ILE A 65 -10.09 2.09 4.15
CA ILE A 65 -9.08 1.12 3.73
C ILE A 65 -9.28 -0.22 4.46
N PHE A 66 -9.55 -0.19 5.77
CA PHE A 66 -9.82 -1.40 6.54
C PHE A 66 -11.14 -2.09 6.11
N ASP A 67 -12.21 -1.33 5.87
CA ASP A 67 -13.48 -1.84 5.33
C ASP A 67 -13.27 -2.50 3.96
N TRP A 68 -12.50 -1.85 3.08
CA TRP A 68 -12.17 -2.37 1.76
C TRP A 68 -11.33 -3.66 1.83
N MET A 69 -10.36 -3.75 2.75
CA MET A 69 -9.56 -4.97 2.97
C MET A 69 -10.37 -6.12 3.59
N ALA A 70 -11.44 -5.82 4.33
CA ALA A 70 -12.32 -6.82 4.93
C ALA A 70 -13.33 -7.42 3.93
N LYS A 71 -13.35 -6.90 2.69
CA LYS A 71 -14.31 -7.21 1.63
C LYS A 71 -13.73 -8.20 0.61
#